data_AF-A0A432JDD9-F1
#
_entry.id   AF-A0A432JDD9-F1
#
_cell.length_a   1.000
_cell.length_b   1.000
_cell.length_c   1.000
_cell.angle_alpha   90.00
_cell.angle_beta   90.00
_cell.angle_gamma   90.00
#
_symmetry.space_group_name_H-M   'P 1'
#
loop_
_entity.id
_entity.type
_entity.pdbx_description
1 polymer ?
#
loop_
_entity_poly.entity_id
_entity_poly.type
_entity_poly.pdbx_seq_one_letter_code
_entity_poly.pdbx_strand_id
1 'polypeptide(L)'
;ETEAAGIRQMKFYEVGPNISLTAHSITVRPLAFSGKTLRSLPKDLQSAIVQAGKDAGTYGRVTELTEGSGIMAEMESQGKLKTINFTEREKLIAAATPVLIEYFKDLGQSALYNAIQAVK
;
A
#
# COMPACT_ATOMS: atom_id res chain seq x y z
N GLU A 1 -7.44 -7.51 1.25
CA GLU A 1 -7.32 -6.04 1.10
C GLU A 1 -8.33 -5.56 0.07
N THR A 2 -8.73 -4.28 0.12
CA THR A 2 -9.74 -3.67 -0.76
C THR A 2 -9.13 -2.76 -1.83
N GLU A 3 -7.90 -3.06 -2.26
CA GLU A 3 -7.27 -2.44 -3.42
C GLU A 3 -8.00 -2.81 -4.73
N ALA A 4 -7.81 -2.01 -5.78
CA ALA A 4 -8.52 -2.16 -7.07
C ALA A 4 -8.38 -3.57 -7.66
N ALA A 5 -7.16 -4.15 -7.62
CA ALA A 5 -6.91 -5.51 -8.09
C ALA A 5 -7.70 -6.55 -7.28
N GLY A 6 -7.75 -6.41 -5.95
CA GLY A 6 -8.52 -7.28 -5.07
C GLY A 6 -10.02 -7.20 -5.30
N ILE A 7 -10.57 -5.98 -5.42
CA ILE A 7 -11.99 -5.74 -5.74
C ILE A 7 -12.38 -6.46 -7.03
N ARG A 8 -11.53 -6.35 -8.07
CA ARG A 8 -11.77 -7.00 -9.36
C ARG A 8 -11.66 -8.53 -9.27
N GLN A 9 -10.54 -9.03 -8.73
CA GLN A 9 -10.22 -10.46 -8.71
C GLN A 9 -11.22 -11.25 -7.87
N MET A 10 -11.60 -10.71 -6.70
CA MET A 10 -12.54 -11.35 -5.78
C MET A 10 -13.99 -10.94 -6.03
N LYS A 11 -14.23 -10.07 -7.03
CA LYS A 11 -15.56 -9.60 -7.43
C LYS A 11 -16.36 -8.95 -6.30
N PHE A 12 -15.70 -8.21 -5.41
CA PHE A 12 -16.37 -7.55 -4.29
C PHE A 12 -17.45 -6.56 -4.73
N TYR A 13 -17.33 -6.02 -5.95
CA TYR A 13 -18.35 -5.17 -6.55
C TYR A 13 -19.72 -5.86 -6.69
N GLU A 14 -19.80 -7.20 -6.73
CA GLU A 14 -21.07 -7.95 -6.82
C GLU A 14 -21.90 -7.86 -5.53
N VAL A 15 -21.24 -7.70 -4.37
CA VAL A 15 -21.88 -7.66 -3.05
C VAL A 15 -21.72 -6.31 -2.34
N GLY A 16 -20.90 -5.42 -2.89
CA GLY A 16 -20.62 -4.07 -2.40
C GLY A 16 -20.24 -3.14 -3.54
N PRO A 17 -21.20 -2.67 -4.36
CA PRO A 17 -20.91 -1.91 -5.57
C PRO A 17 -20.49 -0.45 -5.30
N ASN A 18 -20.72 0.07 -4.09
CA ASN A 18 -20.37 1.44 -3.73
C ASN A 18 -19.00 1.48 -3.04
N ILE A 19 -18.00 2.01 -3.73
CA ILE A 19 -16.62 2.09 -3.23
C ILE A 19 -16.33 3.50 -2.74
N SER A 20 -16.26 3.68 -1.42
CA SER A 20 -15.90 4.96 -0.80
C SER A 20 -14.38 5.15 -0.80
N LEU A 21 -13.91 6.22 -1.44
CA LEU A 21 -12.48 6.53 -1.64
C LEU A 21 -11.85 7.15 -0.38
N THR A 22 -11.87 6.39 0.72
CA THR A 22 -11.44 6.84 2.06
C THR A 22 -9.93 7.02 2.23
N ALA A 23 -9.11 6.31 1.44
CA ALA A 23 -7.65 6.29 1.54
C ALA A 23 -7.12 6.06 2.98
N HIS A 24 -7.80 5.20 3.76
CA HIS A 24 -7.55 4.99 5.18
C HIS A 24 -6.29 4.14 5.47
N SER A 25 -5.74 3.47 4.47
CA SER A 25 -4.52 2.67 4.56
C SER A 25 -3.68 2.83 3.30
N ILE A 26 -2.37 2.68 3.46
CA ILE A 26 -1.41 2.57 2.36
C ILE A 26 -0.78 1.19 2.47
N THR A 27 -0.98 0.36 1.47
CA THR A 27 -0.32 -0.94 1.38
C THR A 27 1.11 -0.73 0.90
N VAL A 28 2.07 -1.30 1.63
CA VAL A 28 3.47 -1.39 1.22
C VAL A 28 3.81 -2.84 0.91
N ARG A 29 4.58 -3.09 -0.15
CA ARG A 29 4.99 -4.44 -0.57
C ARG A 29 6.51 -4.57 -0.53
N PRO A 30 7.12 -4.83 0.64
CA PRO A 30 8.56 -5.01 0.74
C PRO A 30 9.02 -6.20 -0.09
N LEU A 31 9.98 -5.98 -0.99
CA LEU A 31 10.71 -7.07 -1.63
C LEU A 31 11.82 -7.52 -0.69
N ALA A 32 11.71 -8.74 -0.17
CA ALA A 32 12.67 -9.30 0.77
C ALA A 32 13.53 -10.39 0.11
N PHE A 33 14.78 -10.50 0.55
CA PHE A 33 15.71 -11.55 0.15
C PHE A 33 16.38 -12.16 1.39
N SER A 34 16.69 -13.46 1.34
CA SER A 34 17.38 -14.15 2.44
C SER A 34 18.74 -13.50 2.71
N GLY A 35 18.88 -12.88 3.88
CA GLY A 35 20.14 -12.26 4.29
C GLY A 35 21.31 -13.26 4.39
N LYS A 36 21.03 -14.51 4.80
CA LYS A 36 22.04 -15.58 4.83
C LYS A 36 22.54 -15.90 3.42
N THR A 37 21.62 -16.06 2.47
CA THR A 37 21.95 -16.37 1.08
C THR A 37 22.70 -15.19 0.45
N LEU A 38 22.23 -13.96 0.63
CA LEU A 38 22.88 -12.78 0.07
C LEU A 38 24.34 -12.68 0.51
N ARG A 39 24.62 -12.88 1.80
CA ARG A 39 25.98 -12.83 2.35
C ARG A 39 26.89 -13.96 1.87
N SER A 40 26.33 -15.11 1.46
CA SER A 40 27.11 -16.22 0.91
C SER A 40 27.53 -16.04 -0.55
N LEU A 41 26.93 -15.10 -1.28
CA LEU A 41 27.23 -14.86 -2.68
C LEU A 41 28.49 -13.99 -2.84
N PRO A 42 29.21 -14.09 -3.98
CA PRO A 42 30.20 -13.12 -4.41
C PRO A 42 29.70 -11.66 -4.38
N LYS A 43 30.62 -10.70 -4.22
CA LYS A 43 30.28 -9.27 -4.00
C LYS A 43 29.62 -8.59 -5.19
N ASP A 44 30.01 -8.98 -6.40
CA ASP A 44 29.38 -8.57 -7.65
C ASP A 44 27.92 -9.01 -7.71
N LEU A 45 27.63 -10.27 -7.35
CA LEU A 45 26.25 -10.78 -7.30
C LEU A 45 25.42 -10.13 -6.18
N GLN A 46 26.01 -9.89 -5.00
CA GLN A 46 25.36 -9.10 -3.95
C GLN A 46 24.91 -7.74 -4.47
N SER A 47 25.82 -7.05 -5.17
CA SER A 47 25.58 -5.70 -5.71
C SER A 47 24.51 -5.73 -6.80
N ALA A 48 24.56 -6.71 -7.70
CA ALA A 48 23.57 -6.91 -8.75
C ALA A 48 22.16 -7.16 -8.17
N ILE A 49 22.04 -7.99 -7.13
CA ILE A 49 20.75 -8.26 -6.47
C ILE A 49 20.19 -7.00 -5.80
N VAL A 50 21.03 -6.24 -5.10
CA VAL A 50 20.60 -4.98 -4.46
C VAL A 50 20.15 -3.97 -5.51
N GLN A 51 20.87 -3.84 -6.63
CA GLN A 51 20.49 -2.95 -7.71
C GLN A 51 19.16 -3.39 -8.35
N ALA A 52 19.03 -4.68 -8.69
CA ALA A 52 17.80 -5.24 -9.24
C ALA A 52 16.60 -5.04 -8.29
N GLY A 53 16.80 -5.14 -6.97
CA GLY A 53 15.77 -4.86 -5.98
C GLY A 53 15.30 -3.41 -6.00
N LYS A 54 16.21 -2.44 -6.17
CA LYS A 54 15.85 -1.01 -6.31
C LYS A 54 15.10 -0.73 -7.61
N ASP A 55 15.57 -1.31 -8.71
CA ASP A 55 14.97 -1.15 -10.04
C ASP A 55 13.56 -1.75 -10.06
N ALA A 56 13.41 -2.98 -9.54
CA ALA A 56 12.12 -3.65 -9.40
C ALA A 56 11.17 -2.90 -8.46
N GLY A 57 11.67 -2.33 -7.35
CA GLY A 57 10.86 -1.51 -6.45
C GLY A 57 10.31 -0.26 -7.13
N THR A 58 11.14 0.42 -7.92
CA THR A 58 10.73 1.59 -8.71
C THR A 58 9.69 1.20 -9.76
N TYR A 59 9.97 0.15 -10.53
CA TYR A 59 9.07 -0.35 -11.57
C TYR A 59 7.72 -0.81 -11.01
N GLY A 60 7.75 -1.59 -9.92
CA GLY A 60 6.55 -2.10 -9.26
C GLY A 60 5.65 -0.98 -8.76
N ARG A 61 6.21 0.05 -8.12
CA ARG A 61 5.45 1.23 -7.66
C ARG A 61 4.72 1.93 -8.82
N VAL A 62 5.41 2.18 -9.93
CA VAL A 62 4.81 2.87 -11.09
C VAL A 62 3.70 2.02 -11.70
N THR A 63 3.95 0.72 -11.85
CA THR A 63 3.00 -0.23 -12.43
C THR A 63 1.74 -0.34 -11.56
N GLU A 64 1.88 -0.56 -10.26
CA GLU A 64 0.77 -0.73 -9.33
C GLU A 64 -0.14 0.52 -9.26
N LEU A 65 0.44 1.71 -9.26
CA LEU A 65 -0.32 2.97 -9.29
C LEU A 65 -1.11 3.14 -10.60
N THR A 66 -0.48 2.82 -11.73
CA THR A 66 -1.08 2.98 -13.07
C THR A 66 -2.20 1.97 -13.28
N GLU A 67 -1.95 0.70 -12.97
CA GLU A 67 -2.93 -0.38 -13.10
C GLU A 67 -4.10 -0.20 -12.15
N GLY A 68 -3.85 0.18 -10.89
CA GLY A 68 -4.91 0.37 -9.90
C GLY A 68 -5.96 1.40 -10.33
N SER A 69 -5.49 2.53 -10.87
CA SER A 69 -6.38 3.59 -11.40
C SER A 69 -7.16 3.12 -12.63
N GLY A 70 -6.48 2.42 -13.56
CA GLY A 70 -7.10 1.87 -14.76
C GLY A 70 -8.18 0.82 -14.46
N ILE A 71 -7.92 -0.08 -13.50
CA ILE A 71 -8.87 -1.13 -13.09
C ILE A 71 -10.15 -0.52 -12.52
N MET A 72 -10.05 0.49 -11.66
CA MET A 72 -11.24 1.14 -11.09
C MET A 72 -12.08 1.83 -12.16
N ALA A 73 -11.43 2.59 -13.06
CA ALA A 73 -12.10 3.27 -14.16
C ALA A 73 -12.78 2.28 -15.13
N GLU A 74 -12.12 1.16 -15.43
CA GLU A 74 -12.69 0.08 -16.24
C GLU A 74 -13.97 -0.48 -15.59
N MET A 75 -13.91 -0.85 -14.31
CA MET A 75 -15.06 -1.41 -13.60
C MET A 75 -16.22 -0.42 -13.49
N GLU A 76 -15.95 0.87 -13.28
CA GLU A 76 -16.97 1.92 -13.25
C GLU A 76 -17.60 2.13 -14.63
N SER A 77 -16.80 2.15 -15.71
CA SER A 77 -17.31 2.25 -17.10
C SER A 77 -18.21 1.06 -17.50
N GLN A 78 -17.96 -0.11 -16.92
CA GLN A 78 -18.77 -1.31 -17.09
C GLN A 78 -20.03 -1.32 -16.20
N GLY A 79 -20.24 -0.30 -15.36
CA GLY A 79 -21.36 -0.22 -14.42
C GLY A 79 -21.30 -1.24 -13.29
N LYS A 80 -20.13 -1.87 -13.05
CA LYS A 80 -19.96 -2.90 -12.01
C LYS A 80 -19.91 -2.31 -10.62
N LEU A 81 -19.37 -1.11 -10.50
CA LEU A 81 -19.26 -0.37 -9.26
C LEU A 81 -19.45 1.13 -9.50
N LYS A 82 -19.60 1.86 -8.41
CA LYS A 82 -19.59 3.33 -8.39
C LYS A 82 -18.57 3.80 -7.36
N THR A 83 -17.73 4.75 -7.76
CA THR A 83 -16.82 5.41 -6.82
C THR A 83 -17.53 6.56 -6.11
N ILE A 84 -17.29 6.69 -4.81
CA ILE A 84 -17.85 7.75 -3.97
C ILE A 84 -16.69 8.54 -3.39
N ASN A 85 -16.62 9.82 -3.72
CA ASN A 85 -15.64 10.71 -3.12
C ASN A 85 -15.88 10.82 -1.61
N PHE A 86 -14.86 10.59 -0.81
CA PHE A 86 -14.94 10.65 0.64
C PHE A 86 -14.35 11.98 1.14
N THR A 87 -15.20 12.84 1.71
CA THR A 87 -14.82 14.20 2.10
C THR A 87 -14.41 14.35 3.57
N GLU A 88 -14.64 13.32 4.39
CA GLU A 88 -14.44 13.38 5.85
C GLU A 88 -13.11 12.78 6.30
N ARG A 89 -12.07 12.87 5.46
CA ARG A 89 -10.75 12.26 5.73
C ARG A 89 -10.15 12.68 7.07
N GLU A 90 -10.28 13.95 7.43
CA GLU A 90 -9.78 14.48 8.70
C GLU A 90 -10.43 13.81 9.91
N LYS A 91 -11.73 13.47 9.83
CA LYS A 91 -12.44 12.77 10.91
C LYS A 91 -11.91 11.35 11.09
N LEU A 92 -11.59 10.64 10.00
CA LEU A 92 -10.97 9.32 10.07
C LEU A 92 -9.59 9.38 10.72
N ILE A 93 -8.78 10.37 10.35
CA ILE A 93 -7.44 10.58 10.94
C ILE A 93 -7.57 10.85 12.44
N ALA A 94 -8.45 11.77 12.84
CA ALA A 94 -8.66 12.11 14.25
C ALA A 94 -9.13 10.90 15.07
N ALA A 95 -10.02 10.06 14.51
CA ALA A 95 -10.50 8.85 15.17
C ALA A 95 -9.42 7.76 15.29
N ALA A 96 -8.56 7.60 14.28
CA ALA A 96 -7.52 6.57 14.26
C ALA A 96 -6.25 6.94 15.04
N THR A 97 -5.95 8.24 15.16
CA THR A 97 -4.70 8.73 15.75
C THR A 97 -4.43 8.23 17.16
N PRO A 98 -5.39 8.24 18.11
CA PRO A 98 -5.14 7.74 19.47
C PRO A 98 -4.73 6.25 19.49
N VAL A 99 -5.40 5.44 18.67
CA VAL A 99 -5.13 4.00 18.55
C VAL A 99 -3.72 3.77 17.98
N LEU A 100 -3.32 4.55 16.97
CA LEU A 100 -1.97 4.46 16.40
C LEU A 100 -0.90 4.84 17.43
N ILE A 101 -1.09 5.94 18.18
CA ILE A 101 -0.14 6.38 19.20
C ILE A 101 0.04 5.30 20.28
N GLU A 102 -1.06 4.72 20.78
CA GLU A 102 -1.03 3.64 21.76
C GLU A 102 -0.32 2.41 21.21
N TYR A 103 -0.66 1.97 20.00
CA TYR A 103 -0.03 0.84 19.34
C TYR A 103 1.49 0.99 19.22
N PHE A 104 1.97 2.15 18.73
CA PHE A 104 3.42 2.39 18.59
C PHE A 104 4.11 2.53 19.95
N LYS A 105 3.43 3.04 20.98
CA LYS A 105 3.94 3.10 22.34
C LYS A 105 4.15 1.70 22.93
N ASP A 106 3.17 0.81 22.78
CA ASP A 106 3.24 -0.56 23.31
C ASP A 106 4.35 -1.39 22.66
N LEU A 107 4.65 -1.11 21.39
CA LEU A 107 5.80 -1.71 20.70
C LEU A 107 7.16 -1.09 21.10
N GLY A 108 7.17 -0.06 21.94
CA GLY A 108 8.37 0.73 22.23
C GLY A 108 8.90 1.51 21.03
N GLN A 109 8.06 1.80 20.04
CA GLN A 109 8.40 2.40 18.75
C GLN A 109 7.81 3.81 18.55
N SER A 110 7.55 4.56 19.61
CA SER A 110 7.01 5.93 19.51
C SER A 110 7.91 6.86 18.67
N ALA A 111 9.23 6.63 18.67
CA ALA A 111 10.16 7.38 17.82
C ALA A 111 9.91 7.14 16.32
N LEU A 112 9.59 5.90 15.92
CA LEU A 112 9.24 5.57 14.54
C LEU A 112 7.93 6.22 14.12
N TYR A 113 6.91 6.23 14.99
CA TYR A 113 5.66 6.94 14.73
C TYR A 113 5.92 8.42 14.42
N ASN A 114 6.66 9.11 15.28
CA ASN A 114 7.01 10.53 15.09
C ASN A 114 7.81 10.75 13.80
N ALA A 115 8.73 9.85 13.46
CA ALA A 115 9.50 9.93 12.23
C ALA A 115 8.62 9.81 10.98
N ILE A 116 7.63 8.91 10.99
CA ILE A 116 6.65 8.76 9.89
C ILE A 116 5.83 10.05 9.75
N GLN A 117 5.32 10.62 10.85
CA GLN A 117 4.52 11.85 10.80
C GLN A 117 5.31 13.09 10.35
N ALA A 118 6.64 13.07 10.51
CA ALA A 118 7.49 14.17 10.07
C ALA A 118 7.72 14.19 8.54
N VAL A 119 7.44 13.09 7.84
CA VAL A 119 7.53 13.02 6.38
C VAL A 119 6.29 13.66 5.77
N LYS A 120 6.49 14.72 4.96
CA LYS A 120 5.43 15.42 4.23
C LYS A 120 5.29 14.93 2.80
#